data_AF-A0A1F1V1A2-F1
#
_entry.id   AF-A0A1F1V1A2-F1
#
_cell.length_a   1.000
_cell.length_b   1.000
_cell.length_c   1.000
_cell.angle_alpha   90.00
_cell.angle_beta   90.00
_cell.angle_gamma   90.00
#
_symmetry.space_group_name_H-M   'P 1'
#
loop_
_entity.id
_entity.type
_entity.pdbx_description
1 polymer ?
#
loop_
_entity_poly.entity_id
_entity_poly.type
_entity_poly.pdbx_seq_one_letter_code
_entity_poly.pdbx_strand_id
1 'polypeptide(L)'
;MTISEIVVAALVILATICVIAATILQLRAPDALTRVNLLGPLVVIAFPILVIAKLIYSWSTTGFDLNDFIRAIIAILGVWIVGSVASFIMGRSLYGVTVSDKL
;
A
#
# COMPACT_ATOMS: atom_id res chain seq x y z
N MET A 1 -6.10 -24.92 -13.36
CA MET A 1 -6.07 -23.49 -13.06
C MET A 1 -7.03 -22.79 -14.00
N THR A 2 -8.00 -22.07 -13.45
CA THR A 2 -8.92 -21.24 -14.23
C THR A 2 -8.23 -19.91 -14.61
N ILE A 3 -8.78 -19.20 -15.59
CA ILE A 3 -8.22 -17.90 -16.03
C ILE A 3 -8.21 -16.89 -14.86
N SER A 4 -9.22 -16.90 -14.00
CA SER A 4 -9.30 -16.03 -12.82
C SER A 4 -8.19 -16.32 -11.82
N GLU A 5 -7.86 -17.58 -11.55
CA GLU A 5 -6.75 -17.98 -10.68
C GLU A 5 -5.40 -17.50 -11.21
N ILE A 6 -5.19 -17.55 -12.54
CA ILE A 6 -3.96 -17.05 -13.17
C ILE A 6 -3.83 -15.54 -12.98
N VAL A 7 -4.91 -14.79 -13.20
CA VAL A 7 -4.95 -13.33 -12.99
C VAL A 7 -4.68 -12.99 -11.52
N VAL A 8 -5.32 -13.69 -10.59
CA VAL A 8 -5.11 -13.49 -9.15
C VAL A 8 -3.65 -13.76 -8.76
N ALA A 9 -3.08 -14.87 -9.23
CA ALA A 9 -1.67 -15.19 -8.96
C ALA A 9 -0.73 -14.10 -9.50
N ALA A 10 -0.95 -13.62 -10.73
CA ALA A 10 -0.16 -12.55 -11.31
C ALA A 10 -0.23 -11.24 -10.49
N LEU A 11 -1.43 -10.85 -10.05
CA LEU A 11 -1.64 -9.67 -9.22
C LEU A 11 -0.94 -9.81 -7.86
N VAL A 12 -1.05 -10.96 -7.21
CA VAL A 12 -0.39 -11.24 -5.91
C VAL A 12 1.12 -11.22 -6.05
N ILE A 13 1.67 -11.80 -7.12
CA ILE A 13 3.12 -11.74 -7.40
C ILE A 13 3.56 -10.29 -7.58
N LEU A 14 2.83 -9.49 -8.36
CA LEU A 14 3.17 -8.08 -8.57
C LEU A 14 3.13 -7.28 -7.26
N ALA A 15 2.10 -7.47 -6.45
CA ALA A 15 2.01 -6.84 -5.13
C ALA A 15 3.18 -7.28 -4.22
N THR A 16 3.57 -8.55 -4.26
CA THR A 16 4.70 -9.08 -3.49
C THR A 16 6.01 -8.41 -3.92
N ILE A 17 6.24 -8.22 -5.22
CA ILE A 17 7.41 -7.51 -5.74
C ILE A 17 7.42 -6.07 -5.22
N CYS A 18 6.28 -5.37 -5.22
CA CYS A 18 6.18 -4.02 -4.65
C CYS A 18 6.51 -3.98 -3.16
N VAL A 19 6.03 -4.96 -2.37
CA VAL A 19 6.31 -5.07 -0.93
C VAL A 19 7.80 -5.30 -0.68
N ILE A 20 8.42 -6.23 -1.42
CA ILE A 20 9.86 -6.53 -1.29
C ILE A 20 10.68 -5.31 -1.70
N ALA A 21 10.35 -4.68 -2.83
CA ALA A 21 11.04 -3.48 -3.30
C ALA A 21 10.95 -2.34 -2.27
N ALA A 22 9.75 -2.07 -1.73
CA ALA A 22 9.58 -1.06 -0.69
C ALA A 22 10.40 -1.40 0.56
N THR A 23 10.43 -2.67 0.98
CA THR A 23 11.23 -3.12 2.14
C THR A 23 12.73 -2.89 1.90
N ILE A 24 13.25 -3.28 0.73
CA ILE A 24 14.66 -3.07 0.38
C ILE A 24 14.98 -1.58 0.35
N LEU A 25 14.11 -0.76 -0.23
CA LEU A 25 14.28 0.69 -0.29
C LEU A 25 14.30 1.29 1.12
N GLN A 26 13.46 0.81 2.05
CA GLN A 26 13.50 1.28 3.44
C GLN A 26 14.79 0.94 4.16
N LEU A 27 15.30 -0.27 3.98
CA LEU A 27 16.56 -0.69 4.58
C LEU A 27 17.75 0.12 4.05
N ARG A 28 17.67 0.57 2.80
CA ARG A 28 18.73 1.35 2.13
C ARG A 28 18.58 2.86 2.28
N ALA A 29 17.44 3.34 2.79
CA ALA A 29 17.15 4.76 2.85
C ALA A 29 18.05 5.49 3.87
N PRO A 30 18.71 6.59 3.48
CA PRO A 30 19.74 7.26 4.28
C PRO A 30 19.17 8.08 5.45
N ASP A 31 17.94 8.58 5.31
CA ASP A 31 17.32 9.48 6.29
C ASP A 31 15.84 9.14 6.51
N ALA A 32 15.31 9.60 7.65
CA ALA A 32 13.94 9.30 8.06
C ALA A 32 12.88 9.91 7.13
N LEU A 33 13.14 11.05 6.49
CA LEU A 33 12.18 11.70 5.61
C LEU A 33 12.05 10.93 4.29
N THR A 34 13.17 10.49 3.71
CA THR A 34 13.20 9.57 2.57
C THR A 34 12.47 8.27 2.91
N ARG A 35 12.63 7.74 4.13
CA ARG A 35 11.88 6.55 4.58
C ARG A 35 10.37 6.77 4.58
N VAL A 36 9.88 7.89 5.10
CA VAL A 36 8.44 8.18 5.07
C VAL A 36 7.91 8.20 3.63
N ASN A 37 8.64 8.82 2.70
CA ASN A 37 8.23 8.90 1.29
C ASN A 37 8.25 7.53 0.58
N LEU A 38 9.12 6.61 1.00
CA LEU A 38 9.24 5.27 0.41
C LEU A 38 8.13 4.30 0.83
N LEU A 39 7.19 4.70 1.70
CA LEU A 39 6.00 3.90 2.02
C LEU A 39 4.92 3.96 0.92
N GLY A 40 5.00 4.93 -0.01
CA GLY A 40 4.02 5.12 -1.08
C GLY A 40 3.70 3.86 -1.90
N PRO A 41 4.69 3.10 -2.42
CA PRO A 41 4.45 1.89 -3.19
C PRO A 41 3.67 0.80 -2.43
N LEU A 42 3.81 0.72 -1.10
CA LEU A 42 3.05 -0.22 -0.27
C LEU A 42 1.58 0.20 -0.18
N VAL A 43 1.35 1.46 0.18
CA VAL A 43 0.02 2.01 0.48
C VAL A 43 -0.82 2.22 -0.79
N VAL A 44 -0.20 2.73 -1.85
CA VAL A 44 -0.91 3.16 -3.07
C VAL A 44 -0.99 2.06 -4.12
N ILE A 45 0.00 1.16 -4.17
CA ILE A 45 0.08 0.15 -5.24
C ILE A 45 -0.19 -1.25 -4.70
N ALA A 46 0.65 -1.75 -3.78
CA ALA A 46 0.54 -3.14 -3.33
C ALA A 46 -0.80 -3.45 -2.65
N PHE A 47 -1.24 -2.58 -1.73
CA PHE A 47 -2.48 -2.79 -0.98
C PHE A 47 -3.73 -2.84 -1.89
N PRO A 48 -3.99 -1.86 -2.78
CA PRO A 48 -5.14 -1.94 -3.68
C PRO A 48 -5.10 -3.14 -4.62
N ILE A 49 -3.92 -3.51 -5.12
CA ILE A 49 -3.76 -4.70 -5.97
C ILE A 49 -4.20 -5.97 -5.23
N LEU A 50 -3.81 -6.14 -3.96
CA LEU A 50 -4.21 -7.30 -3.16
C LEU A 50 -5.72 -7.31 -2.89
N VAL A 51 -6.33 -6.15 -2.64
CA VAL A 51 -7.78 -6.02 -2.45
C VAL A 51 -8.52 -6.42 -3.74
N ILE A 52 -8.06 -5.96 -4.90
CA ILE A 52 -8.64 -6.32 -6.20
C ILE A 52 -8.46 -7.82 -6.47
N ALA A 53 -7.28 -8.38 -6.19
CA ALA A 53 -7.03 -9.81 -6.34
C ALA A 53 -8.00 -10.66 -5.48
N LYS A 54 -8.26 -10.24 -4.24
CA LYS A 54 -9.27 -10.88 -3.37
C LYS A 54 -10.66 -10.82 -4.00
N LEU A 55 -11.08 -9.67 -4.53
CA LEU A 55 -12.40 -9.53 -5.16
C LEU A 55 -12.56 -10.45 -6.37
N ILE A 56 -11.56 -10.50 -7.26
CA ILE A 56 -11.58 -11.37 -8.45
C ILE A 56 -11.72 -12.83 -8.02
N TYR A 57 -10.98 -13.25 -7.00
CA TYR A 57 -11.07 -14.61 -6.47
C TYR A 57 -12.45 -14.91 -5.85
N SER A 58 -12.96 -13.99 -5.03
CA SER A 58 -14.27 -14.13 -4.38
C SER A 58 -15.40 -14.25 -5.39
N TRP A 59 -15.42 -13.36 -6.40
CA TRP A 59 -16.45 -13.36 -7.42
C TRP A 59 -16.35 -14.56 -8.38
N SER A 60 -15.16 -15.13 -8.54
CA SER A 60 -14.97 -16.35 -9.32
C SER A 60 -15.54 -17.60 -8.63
N THR A 61 -15.74 -17.57 -7.30
CA THR A 61 -16.20 -18.74 -6.52
C THR A 61 -17.65 -18.63 -6.07
N THR A 62 -18.07 -17.43 -5.67
CA THR A 62 -19.39 -17.18 -5.05
C THR A 62 -20.32 -16.30 -5.89
N GLY A 63 -19.82 -15.72 -6.98
CA GLY A 63 -20.54 -14.72 -7.78
C GLY A 63 -20.37 -13.29 -7.24
N PHE A 64 -20.99 -12.32 -7.90
CA PHE A 64 -20.85 -10.91 -7.53
C PHE A 64 -21.56 -10.59 -6.20
N ASP A 65 -20.81 -10.08 -5.24
CA ASP A 65 -21.31 -9.59 -3.96
C ASP A 65 -21.02 -8.08 -3.80
N LEU A 66 -22.09 -7.31 -3.65
CA LEU A 66 -22.07 -5.85 -3.51
C LEU A 66 -21.50 -5.39 -2.15
N ASN A 67 -21.67 -6.17 -1.09
CA ASN A 67 -21.11 -5.88 0.24
C ASN A 67 -19.57 -5.97 0.19
N ASP A 68 -19.05 -7.04 -0.43
CA ASP A 68 -17.62 -7.21 -0.66
C ASP A 68 -17.03 -6.05 -1.49
N PHE A 69 -17.75 -5.63 -2.53
CA PHE A 69 -17.34 -4.52 -3.39
C PHE A 69 -17.23 -3.19 -2.62
N ILE A 70 -18.26 -2.85 -1.84
CA ILE A 70 -18.27 -1.61 -1.05
C ILE A 70 -17.16 -1.64 0.01
N ARG A 71 -16.95 -2.77 0.69
CA ARG A 71 -15.87 -2.93 1.68
C ARG A 71 -14.49 -2.74 1.06
N ALA A 72 -14.28 -3.23 -0.16
CA ALA A 72 -13.03 -3.03 -0.88
C ALA A 72 -12.75 -1.55 -1.16
N ILE A 73 -13.76 -0.80 -1.62
CA ILE A 73 -13.64 0.65 -1.84
C ILE A 73 -13.31 1.36 -0.53
N ILE A 74 -14.04 1.07 0.54
CA ILE A 74 -13.82 1.68 1.86
C ILE A 74 -12.43 1.33 2.39
N ALA A 75 -11.95 0.09 2.20
CA ALA A 75 -10.62 -0.32 2.64
C ALA A 75 -9.51 0.44 1.90
N ILE A 76 -9.62 0.59 0.58
CA ILE A 76 -8.64 1.33 -0.24
C ILE A 76 -8.63 2.81 0.18
N LEU A 77 -9.80 3.45 0.22
CA LEU A 77 -9.91 4.85 0.61
C LEU A 77 -9.44 5.08 2.04
N GLY A 78 -9.80 4.21 2.98
CA GLY A 78 -9.38 4.29 4.38
C GLY A 78 -7.86 4.26 4.51
N VAL A 79 -7.19 3.32 3.84
CA VAL A 79 -5.72 3.23 3.85
C VAL A 79 -5.07 4.44 3.19
N TRP A 80 -5.63 4.96 2.09
CA TRP A 80 -5.08 6.15 1.43
C TRP A 80 -5.22 7.42 2.26
N ILE A 81 -6.39 7.64 2.87
CA ILE A 81 -6.64 8.80 3.72
C ILE A 81 -5.73 8.76 4.95
N VAL A 82 -5.71 7.63 5.66
CA VAL A 82 -4.87 7.47 6.87
C VAL A 82 -3.38 7.54 6.52
N GLY A 83 -2.96 6.89 5.44
CA GLY A 83 -1.57 6.91 4.98
C GLY A 83 -1.07 8.31 4.60
N SER A 84 -1.93 9.13 3.99
CA SER A 84 -1.63 10.53 3.67
C SER A 84 -1.43 11.37 4.94
N VAL A 85 -2.36 11.28 5.89
CA VAL A 85 -2.28 12.03 7.16
C VAL A 85 -1.09 11.57 8.00
N ALA A 86 -0.84 10.26 8.08
CA ALA A 86 0.29 9.71 8.81
C ALA A 86 1.63 10.21 8.25
N SER A 87 1.80 10.17 6.92
CA SER A 87 3.00 10.67 6.25
C SER A 87 3.22 12.17 6.49
N PHE A 88 2.14 12.96 6.48
CA PHE A 88 2.19 14.39 6.77
C PHE A 88 2.66 14.68 8.21
N ILE A 89 2.07 14.00 9.20
CA ILE A 89 2.44 14.18 10.61
C ILE A 89 3.89 13.71 10.86
N MET A 90 4.28 12.58 10.28
CA MET A 90 5.66 12.08 10.35
C MET A 90 6.65 13.08 9.73
N GLY A 91 6.37 13.60 8.54
CA GLY A 91 7.23 14.60 7.90
C GLY A 91 7.42 15.85 8.77
N ARG A 92 6.35 16.36 9.39
CA ARG A 92 6.40 17.54 10.27
C ARG A 92 7.16 17.28 11.57
N SER A 93 6.95 16.12 12.18
CA SER A 93 7.67 15.75 13.41
C SER A 93 9.17 15.56 13.16
N LEU A 94 9.57 15.05 11.98
CA LEU A 94 10.98 14.93 11.61
C LEU A 94 11.63 16.29 11.36
N TYR A 95 10.96 17.19 10.64
CA TYR A 95 11.44 18.56 10.40
C TYR A 95 11.68 19.35 11.70
N GLY A 96 10.84 19.14 12.71
CA GLY A 96 10.95 19.83 14.01
C GLY A 96 12.18 19.44 14.84
N VAL A 97 12.86 18.35 14.53
CA VAL A 97 14.00 17.83 15.31
C VAL A 97 15.33 17.99 14.57
N THR A 98 15.33 18.13 13.23
CA THR A 98 16.54 18.29 12.42
C THR A 98 17.03 19.73 12.28
N VAL A 99 16.25 20.74 12.68
CA VAL A 99 16.72 22.13 12.77
C VAL A 99 17.42 22.31 14.12
N SER A 100 18.71 21.99 14.18
CA SER A 100 19.58 22.64 15.15
C SER A 100 19.82 24.04 14.60
N ASP A 101 19.32 25.07 15.29
CA ASP A 101 19.79 26.43 15.06
C ASP A 101 21.32 26.37 15.12
N LYS A 102 21.97 26.66 13.98
CA LYS A 102 23.40 26.94 13.98
C LYS A 102 23.54 28.34 14.60
N LEU A 103 23.77 28.36 15.92
CA LEU A 103 24.38 29.50 16.60
C LEU A 103 25.71 29.86 15.94
#